data_AF-A0A941DBS0-F1
#
_entry.id   AF-A0A941DBS0-F1
#
_cell.length_a   1.000
_cell.length_b   1.000
_cell.length_c   1.000
_cell.angle_alpha   90.00
_cell.angle_beta   90.00
_cell.angle_gamma   90.00
#
_symmetry.space_group_name_H-M   'P 1'
#
loop_
_entity.id
_entity.type
_entity.pdbx_description
1 polymer ?
#
loop_
_entity_poly.entity_id
_entity_poly.type
_entity_poly.pdbx_seq_one_letter_code
_entity_poly.pdbx_strand_id
1 'polypeptide(L)' 'MAETTTIRVSRDTHARVTRLAAERHESIDTTVRSALRALRQDAMGHDLAAELTEDETAWLDADAG' A
#
# COMPACT_ATOMS: atom_id res chain seq x y z
N MET A 1 -17.65 -15.95 9.00
CA MET A 1 -16.88 -15.07 9.91
C MET A 1 -15.57 -14.77 9.19
N ALA A 2 -15.17 -13.50 9.07
CA ALA A 2 -13.87 -13.20 8.46
C ALA A 2 -12.75 -13.75 9.35
N GLU A 3 -11.69 -14.28 8.75
CA GLU A 3 -10.51 -14.73 9.48
C GLU A 3 -9.85 -13.52 10.13
N THR A 4 -9.63 -13.58 11.45
CA THR A 4 -9.04 -12.49 12.23
C THR A 4 -7.75 -12.95 12.86
N THR A 5 -6.75 -12.06 12.88
CA THR A 5 -5.44 -12.31 13.48
C THR A 5 -5.14 -11.19 14.47
N THR A 6 -4.61 -11.54 15.64
CA THR A 6 -4.18 -10.54 16.63
C THR A 6 -2.72 -10.17 16.42
N ILE A 7 -2.44 -8.88 16.26
CA ILE A 7 -1.08 -8.33 16.18
C ILE A 7 -0.77 -7.48 17.43
N ARG A 8 0.49 -7.50 17.88
CA ARG A 8 0.96 -6.61 18.94
C ARG A 8 1.65 -5.41 18.32
N VAL A 9 1.29 -4.23 18.80
CA VAL A 9 1.90 -2.95 18.41
C VAL A 9 2.20 -2.13 19.66
N SER A 10 3.03 -1.10 19.53
CA SER A 10 3.23 -0.14 20.63
C SER A 10 1.93 0.61 20.93
N ARG A 11 1.81 1.13 22.16
CA ARG A 11 0.67 1.96 22.57
C ARG A 11 0.52 3.19 21.68
N ASP A 12 1.64 3.78 21.27
CA ASP A 12 1.66 4.96 20.40
C ASP A 12 1.13 4.64 19.00
N THR A 13 1.53 3.50 18.42
CA THR A 13 1.02 3.06 17.12
C THR A 13 -0.49 2.80 17.20
N HIS A 14 -0.95 2.12 18.25
CA HIS A 14 -2.37 1.92 18.47
C HIS A 14 -3.12 3.26 18.54
N ALA A 15 -2.66 4.20 19.35
CA ALA A 15 -3.31 5.52 19.49
C ALA A 15 -3.38 6.28 18.16
N ARG A 16 -2.31 6.23 17.34
CA ARG A 16 -2.28 6.85 16.02
C ARG A 16 -3.31 6.24 15.08
N VAL A 17 -3.38 4.90 15.02
CA VAL A 17 -4.34 4.19 14.16
C VAL A 17 -5.78 4.42 14.63
N THR A 18 -6.05 4.37 15.94
CA THR A 18 -7.37 4.66 16.50
C THR A 18 -7.83 6.07 16.16
N ARG A 19 -6.95 7.08 16.30
CA ARG A 19 -7.28 8.46 15.95
C ARG A 19 -7.60 8.59 14.46
N LEU A 20 -6.78 8.00 13.59
CA LEU A 20 -6.97 8.05 12.15
C LEU A 20 -8.30 7.39 11.71
N ALA A 21 -8.63 6.25 12.31
CA ALA A 21 -9.89 5.56 12.08
C ALA A 21 -11.09 6.42 12.48
N ALA A 22 -11.00 7.10 13.64
CA ALA A 22 -12.03 8.01 14.12
C ALA A 22 -12.22 9.23 13.21
N GLU A 23 -11.12 9.87 12.78
CA GLU A 23 -11.13 11.00 11.84
C GLU A 23 -11.77 10.64 10.49
N ARG A 24 -11.64 9.39 10.06
CA ARG A 24 -12.21 8.88 8.81
C ARG A 24 -13.56 8.19 8.96
N HIS A 25 -14.12 8.16 10.18
CA HIS A 25 -15.37 7.47 10.48
C HIS A 25 -15.40 6.00 10.03
N GLU A 26 -14.27 5.30 10.17
CA GLU A 26 -14.10 3.91 9.76
C GLU A 26 -13.60 3.03 10.90
N SER A 27 -13.65 1.70 10.73
CA SER A 27 -13.07 0.76 11.69
C SER A 27 -11.55 0.71 11.57
N ILE A 28 -10.85 0.38 12.67
CA ILE A 28 -9.40 0.15 12.68
C ILE A 28 -8.99 -0.85 11.59
N ASP A 29 -9.74 -1.95 11.41
CA ASP A 29 -9.47 -2.94 10.35
C ASP A 29 -9.52 -2.33 8.95
N THR A 30 -10.46 -1.42 8.71
CA THR A 30 -10.60 -0.73 7.42
C THR A 30 -9.47 0.27 7.21
N THR A 31 -9.10 1.03 8.24
CA THR A 31 -7.93 1.91 8.19
C THR A 31 -6.65 1.16 7.90
N VAL A 32 -6.41 0.03 8.59
CA VAL A 32 -5.22 -0.80 8.40
C VAL A 32 -5.19 -1.38 6.99
N ARG A 33 -6.32 -1.90 6.50
CA ARG A 33 -6.41 -2.41 5.11
C ARG A 33 -6.11 -1.33 4.08
N SER A 34 -6.65 -0.12 4.26
CA SER A 34 -6.39 1.02 3.37
C SER A 34 -4.93 1.47 3.44
N ALA A 35 -4.34 1.49 4.63
CA ALA A 35 -2.92 1.82 4.81
C ALA A 35 -1.99 0.81 4.13
N LEU A 36 -2.26 -0.49 4.28
CA LEU A 36 -1.51 -1.55 3.61
C LEU A 36 -1.62 -1.45 2.08
N ARG A 37 -2.82 -1.14 1.57
CA ARG A 37 -3.02 -0.89 0.14
C ARG A 37 -2.20 0.31 -0.34
N ALA A 38 -2.22 1.41 0.40
CA ALA A 38 -1.47 2.61 0.06
C ALA A 38 0.04 2.34 0.04
N LEU A 39 0.59 1.63 1.02
CA LEU A 39 2.01 1.26 1.05
C LEU A 39 2.41 0.40 -0.16
N ARG A 40 1.55 -0.55 -0.56
CA ARG A 40 1.79 -1.34 -1.76
C ARG A 40 1.76 -0.49 -3.03
N GLN A 41 0.82 0.45 -3.12
CA GLN A 41 0.72 1.36 -4.25
C GLN A 41 1.90 2.32 -4.34
N ASP A 42 2.39 2.80 -3.21
CA ASP A 42 3.58 3.65 -3.12
C ASP A 42 4.83 2.90 -3.61
N ALA A 43 5.03 1.66 -3.16
CA ALA A 43 6.12 0.81 -3.64
C ALA A 43 6.03 0.56 -5.15
N MET A 44 4.84 0.21 -5.67
CA MET A 44 4.65 0.05 -7.12
C MET A 44 4.89 1.35 -7.88
N GLY A 45 4.47 2.49 -7.32
CA GLY A 45 4.71 3.81 -7.93
C GLY A 45 6.20 4.14 -8.00
N HIS A 46 6.96 3.80 -6.97
CA HIS A 46 8.42 3.94 -6.97
C HIS A 46 9.07 3.07 -8.06
N ASP A 47 8.66 1.80 -8.16
CA ASP A 47 9.20 0.89 -9.18
C ASP A 47 8.87 1.37 -10.60
N LEU A 48 7.64 1.83 -10.84
CA LEU A 48 7.22 2.36 -12.15
C LEU A 48 7.85 3.71 -12.51
N ALA A 49 8.35 4.46 -11.53
CA ALA A 49 9.03 5.73 -11.75
C ALA A 49 10.53 5.54 -12.06
N ALA A 50 11.06 4.31 -11.94
CA ALA A 50 12.41 4.02 -12.37
C ALA A 50 12.54 4.22 -13.89
N GLU A 51 13.67 4.78 -14.31
CA GLU A 51 13.99 4.84 -15.74
C GLU A 51 14.06 3.42 -16.30
N LEU A 52 13.37 3.22 -17.43
CA LEU A 52 13.44 1.96 -18.14
C LEU A 52 14.86 1.73 -18.62
N THR A 53 15.32 0.49 -18.50
CA THR A 53 16.57 0.09 -19.13
C THR A 53 16.46 0.16 -20.66
N GLU A 54 17.60 0.20 -21.34
CA GLU A 54 17.64 0.20 -22.80
C GLU A 54 16.94 -1.04 -23.38
N ASP A 55 17.09 -2.21 -22.73
CA ASP A 55 16.43 -3.45 -23.12
C ASP A 55 14.91 -3.41 -22.93
N GLU A 56 14.42 -2.83 -21.83
CA GLU A 56 12.98 -2.66 -21.57
C GLU A 56 12.35 -1.64 -22.52
N THR A 57 13.08 -0.58 -22.85
CA THR A 57 12.68 0.42 -23.83
C THR A 57 12.61 -0.20 -25.23
N ALA A 58 13.65 -0.95 -25.62
CA ALA A 58 13.67 -1.67 -26.89
C ALA A 58 12.55 -2.73 -27.00
N TRP A 59 12.15 -3.35 -25.88
CA TRP A 59 11.01 -4.27 -25.85
C TRP A 59 9.66 -3.55 -26.00
N LEU A 60 9.50 -2.35 -25.41
CA LEU A 60 8.28 -1.53 -25.55
C LEU A 60 8.15 -0.90 -26.94
N ASP A 61 9.27 -0.51 -27.54
CA ASP A 61 9.36 0.10 -28.87
C ASP A 61 9.39 -0.94 -29.99
N ALA A 62 9.57 -2.23 -29.66
CA ALA A 62 9.39 -3.30 -30.62
C ALA A 62 7.91 -3.37 -30.99
N ASP A 63 7.58 -2.84 -32.18
CA ASP A 63 6.25 -2.84 -32.80
C ASP A 63 5.51 -4.15 -32.44
N ALA A 64 4.52 -4.03 -31.56
CA ALA A 64 3.61 -5.11 -31.26
C ALA A 64 2.68 -5.28 -32.48
N GLY A 65 3.19 -5.97 -33.50
CA GLY A 65 2.47 -6.31 -34.73
C GLY A 65 1.20 -7.11 -34.49
#